data_AF-A0A7X9AM69-F1
#
_entry.id   AF-A0A7X9AM69-F1
#
_cell.length_a   1.000
_cell.length_b   1.000
_cell.length_c   1.000
_cell.angle_alpha   90.00
_cell.angle_beta   90.00
_cell.angle_gamma   90.00
#
_symmetry.space_group_name_H-M   'P 1'
#
loop_
_entity.id
_entity.type
_entity.pdbx_description
1 polymer ?
#
loop_
_entity_poly.entity_id
_entity_poly.type
_entity_poly.pdbx_seq_one_letter_code
_entity_poly.pdbx_strand_id
1 'polypeptide(L)'
;MIKNCSTSGIIEGGEYCTVSGISGHNGGTIENCSASGVITGGEFCIVGGINGYNLGTITACTTNGNFSGFSNCEIGGITGSNAGVIADSTAYCCLPDRSDSNIGGIVGSNHEEFGGTITNCTDNTSRASAETLYFVMNEEEGKFYIVMLMRAYGIEPDVDPDPKDNFADAGNAYYTGYLAAAKRLGISNGTGNNMYSPLKEITRQEMFTLLYNALKVTGQLPAGDSGNKLSDFSDADKIASWAYEAMKLLVETGMISGSGGKLAPTATTTRAEMAQVLYNLLNR
;
A
#
# COMPACT_ATOMS: atom_id res chain seq x y z
N MET A 1 -28.30 12.67 11.44
CA MET A 1 -28.08 13.24 10.10
C MET A 1 -26.62 13.61 9.99
N ILE A 2 -25.93 13.15 8.95
CA ILE A 2 -24.54 13.50 8.62
C ILE A 2 -24.58 14.22 7.27
N LYS A 3 -23.98 15.40 7.18
CA LYS A 3 -24.05 16.23 5.96
C LYS A 3 -22.79 17.05 5.77
N ASN A 4 -22.32 17.16 4.53
CA ASN A 4 -21.15 17.96 4.16
C ASN A 4 -19.86 17.52 4.88
N CYS A 5 -19.68 16.22 5.08
CA CYS A 5 -18.50 15.67 5.73
C CYS A 5 -17.59 14.98 4.71
N SER A 6 -16.28 15.05 4.93
CA SER A 6 -15.29 14.41 4.07
C SER A 6 -14.25 13.65 4.88
N THR A 7 -13.84 12.49 4.40
CA THR A 7 -12.67 11.77 4.94
C THR A 7 -11.63 11.50 3.86
N SER A 8 -10.37 11.55 4.28
CA SER A 8 -9.19 11.28 3.46
C SER A 8 -8.11 10.70 4.38
N GLY A 9 -7.85 9.41 4.28
CA GLY A 9 -6.89 8.73 5.15
C GLY A 9 -6.91 7.22 4.95
N ILE A 10 -6.17 6.51 5.80
CA ILE A 10 -6.13 5.04 5.83
C ILE A 10 -7.02 4.57 6.99
N ILE A 11 -7.95 3.66 6.70
CA ILE A 11 -8.87 3.07 7.69
C ILE A 11 -8.74 1.56 7.58
N GLU A 12 -8.33 0.92 8.66
CA GLU A 12 -8.12 -0.53 8.73
C GLU A 12 -9.03 -1.14 9.79
N GLY A 13 -9.79 -2.16 9.40
CA GLY A 13 -10.53 -3.01 10.31
C GLY A 13 -9.97 -4.43 10.28
N GLY A 14 -10.02 -5.10 11.44
CA GLY A 14 -9.69 -6.51 11.54
C GLY A 14 -10.78 -7.40 10.95
N GLU A 15 -10.76 -8.68 11.28
CA GLU A 15 -11.80 -9.64 10.86
C GLU A 15 -13.17 -9.30 11.49
N TYR A 16 -14.26 -9.66 10.79
CA TYR A 16 -15.66 -9.49 11.24
C TYR A 16 -16.07 -8.04 11.56
N CYS A 17 -15.38 -7.07 10.96
CA CYS A 17 -15.62 -5.66 11.21
C CYS A 17 -16.46 -5.02 10.11
N THR A 18 -17.10 -3.90 10.45
CA THR A 18 -17.68 -2.98 9.48
C THR A 18 -16.77 -1.76 9.37
N VAL A 19 -16.28 -1.48 8.17
CA VAL A 19 -15.25 -0.46 7.92
C VAL A 19 -15.72 0.51 6.85
N SER A 20 -15.55 1.81 7.10
CA SER A 20 -15.99 2.85 6.16
C SER A 20 -15.40 4.21 6.46
N GLY A 21 -15.50 5.13 5.49
CA GLY A 21 -15.06 6.52 5.64
C GLY A 21 -15.92 7.35 6.60
N ILE A 22 -17.24 7.39 6.44
CA ILE A 22 -18.10 8.35 7.16
C ILE A 22 -18.77 7.70 8.38
N SER A 23 -19.38 6.52 8.23
CA SER A 23 -20.05 5.83 9.34
C SER A 23 -20.16 4.32 9.13
N GLY A 24 -19.89 3.52 10.17
CA GLY A 24 -20.04 2.07 10.06
C GLY A 24 -21.49 1.64 9.79
N HIS A 25 -22.45 2.18 10.56
CA HIS A 25 -23.86 1.85 10.44
C HIS A 25 -24.70 3.14 10.32
N ASN A 26 -25.63 3.17 9.37
CA ASN A 26 -26.49 4.33 9.12
C ASN A 26 -27.97 3.97 9.24
N GLY A 27 -28.66 4.55 10.22
CA GLY A 27 -30.13 4.51 10.34
C GLY A 27 -30.81 5.84 10.02
N GLY A 28 -30.07 6.84 9.56
CA GLY A 28 -30.57 8.18 9.25
C GLY A 28 -30.17 8.64 7.86
N THR A 29 -30.00 9.95 7.66
CA THR A 29 -29.57 10.50 6.37
C THR A 29 -28.08 10.86 6.38
N ILE A 30 -27.35 10.40 5.35
CA ILE A 30 -26.02 10.85 4.95
C ILE A 30 -26.18 11.58 3.61
N GLU A 31 -25.80 12.85 3.56
CA GLU A 31 -26.01 13.69 2.39
C GLU A 31 -24.74 14.48 2.04
N ASN A 32 -24.41 14.57 0.76
CA ASN A 32 -23.31 15.42 0.27
C ASN A 32 -21.99 15.17 1.02
N CYS A 33 -21.63 13.90 1.19
CA CYS A 33 -20.40 13.49 1.87
C CYS A 33 -19.45 12.81 0.89
N SER A 34 -18.15 12.86 1.20
CA SER A 34 -17.13 12.24 0.35
C SER A 34 -16.14 11.41 1.14
N ALA A 35 -15.75 10.25 0.62
CA ALA A 35 -14.68 9.43 1.22
C ALA A 35 -13.56 9.16 0.22
N SER A 36 -12.34 9.33 0.70
CA SER A 36 -11.14 9.11 -0.10
C SER A 36 -10.00 8.49 0.72
N GLY A 37 -8.96 8.05 0.03
CA GLY A 37 -7.84 7.32 0.65
C GLY A 37 -8.06 5.82 0.60
N VAL A 38 -7.71 5.10 1.66
CA VAL A 38 -7.73 3.63 1.67
C VAL A 38 -8.58 3.10 2.79
N ILE A 39 -9.43 2.12 2.47
CA ILE A 39 -10.32 1.47 3.43
C ILE A 39 -10.13 -0.03 3.26
N THR A 40 -9.66 -0.69 4.31
CA THR A 40 -9.38 -2.13 4.26
C THR A 40 -10.09 -2.83 5.40
N GLY A 41 -10.92 -3.82 5.08
CA GLY A 41 -11.42 -4.80 6.04
C GLY A 41 -10.55 -6.05 6.07
N GLY A 42 -10.61 -6.83 7.16
CA GLY A 42 -10.08 -8.18 7.24
C GLY A 42 -10.98 -9.20 6.53
N GLU A 43 -11.02 -10.44 7.02
CA GLU A 43 -11.97 -11.45 6.54
C GLU A 43 -13.39 -11.19 7.08
N PHE A 44 -14.41 -11.62 6.34
CA PHE A 44 -15.82 -11.52 6.76
C PHE A 44 -16.28 -10.09 7.07
N CYS A 45 -15.70 -9.10 6.39
CA CYS A 45 -15.97 -7.69 6.66
C CYS A 45 -17.00 -7.09 5.72
N ILE A 46 -17.62 -6.01 6.19
CA ILE A 46 -18.46 -5.12 5.37
C ILE A 46 -17.68 -3.83 5.16
N VAL A 47 -17.34 -3.52 3.91
CA VAL A 47 -16.49 -2.40 3.53
C VAL A 47 -17.26 -1.48 2.60
N GLY A 48 -17.42 -0.22 2.99
CA GLY A 48 -18.06 0.78 2.17
C GLY A 48 -17.31 2.10 2.19
N GLY A 49 -17.21 2.78 1.04
CA GLY A 49 -16.55 4.08 0.97
C GLY A 49 -17.16 5.10 1.92
N ILE A 50 -18.47 5.32 1.83
CA ILE A 50 -19.22 6.24 2.71
C ILE A 50 -19.66 5.51 3.98
N ASN A 51 -20.32 4.36 3.82
CA ASN A 51 -20.97 3.69 4.94
C ASN A 51 -20.86 2.17 4.81
N GLY A 52 -20.64 1.46 5.92
CA GLY A 52 -20.58 0.00 5.87
C GLY A 52 -21.95 -0.62 5.63
N TYR A 53 -22.87 -0.43 6.59
CA TYR A 53 -24.24 -0.97 6.56
C TYR A 53 -25.30 0.14 6.59
N ASN A 54 -26.15 0.19 5.56
CA ASN A 54 -27.16 1.23 5.40
C ASN A 54 -28.58 0.70 5.62
N LEU A 55 -29.28 1.25 6.61
CA LEU A 55 -30.73 1.13 6.81
C LEU A 55 -31.48 2.44 6.53
N GLY A 56 -30.74 3.54 6.34
CA GLY A 56 -31.28 4.88 6.15
C GLY A 56 -31.19 5.34 4.70
N THR A 57 -30.87 6.62 4.51
CA THR A 57 -30.71 7.24 3.19
C THR A 57 -29.28 7.74 3.02
N ILE A 58 -28.66 7.39 1.89
CA ILE A 58 -27.38 7.96 1.43
C ILE A 58 -27.67 8.66 0.10
N THR A 59 -27.33 9.94 -0.01
CA THR A 59 -27.58 10.70 -1.24
C THR A 59 -26.49 11.72 -1.53
N ALA A 60 -26.28 12.00 -2.82
CA ALA A 60 -25.31 12.99 -3.30
C ALA A 60 -23.87 12.75 -2.78
N CYS A 61 -23.48 11.50 -2.57
CA CYS A 61 -22.17 11.17 -2.02
C CYS A 61 -21.18 10.72 -3.09
N THR A 62 -19.90 10.96 -2.86
CA THR A 62 -18.83 10.61 -3.80
C THR A 62 -17.69 9.86 -3.13
N THR A 63 -17.10 8.90 -3.83
CA THR A 63 -15.94 8.19 -3.30
C THR A 63 -14.81 8.09 -4.30
N ASN A 64 -13.58 8.17 -3.81
CA ASN A 64 -12.37 8.09 -4.63
C ASN A 64 -11.20 7.57 -3.79
N GLY A 65 -10.76 6.34 -4.00
CA GLY A 65 -9.76 5.70 -3.15
C GLY A 65 -9.57 4.23 -3.48
N ASN A 66 -8.84 3.50 -2.65
CA ASN A 66 -8.65 2.06 -2.78
C ASN A 66 -9.40 1.37 -1.63
N PHE A 67 -10.50 0.67 -1.94
CA PHE A 67 -11.29 0.01 -0.90
C PHE A 67 -11.22 -1.50 -1.11
N SER A 68 -10.84 -2.22 -0.06
CA SER A 68 -10.55 -3.65 -0.15
C SER A 68 -10.96 -4.42 1.09
N GLY A 69 -10.98 -5.74 0.96
CA GLY A 69 -11.24 -6.68 2.03
C GLY A 69 -10.57 -8.01 1.71
N PHE A 70 -10.49 -8.88 2.71
CA PHE A 70 -9.99 -10.23 2.50
C PHE A 70 -11.16 -11.10 2.01
N SER A 71 -11.23 -12.34 2.49
CA SER A 71 -12.16 -13.35 2.02
C SER A 71 -13.54 -13.14 2.62
N ASN A 72 -14.59 -13.52 1.88
CA ASN A 72 -15.99 -13.49 2.33
C ASN A 72 -16.49 -12.11 2.77
N CYS A 73 -16.06 -11.05 2.09
CA CYS A 73 -16.45 -9.67 2.40
C CYS A 73 -17.60 -9.16 1.53
N GLU A 74 -18.28 -8.11 2.01
CA GLU A 74 -19.20 -7.28 1.22
C GLU A 74 -18.56 -5.93 0.98
N ILE A 75 -18.17 -5.63 -0.26
CA ILE A 75 -17.37 -4.45 -0.60
C ILE A 75 -18.13 -3.63 -1.63
N GLY A 76 -18.44 -2.38 -1.28
CA GLY A 76 -19.03 -1.43 -2.21
C GLY A 76 -18.31 -0.09 -2.24
N GLY A 77 -18.33 0.54 -3.42
CA GLY A 77 -17.71 1.85 -3.57
C GLY A 77 -18.40 2.96 -2.78
N ILE A 78 -19.73 2.88 -2.59
CA ILE A 78 -20.48 3.75 -1.67
C ILE A 78 -20.75 3.03 -0.35
N THR A 79 -21.33 1.82 -0.43
CA THR A 79 -21.78 1.09 0.75
C THR A 79 -21.48 -0.40 0.66
N GLY A 80 -21.01 -1.04 1.74
CA GLY A 80 -20.79 -2.50 1.71
C GLY A 80 -22.10 -3.26 1.56
N SER A 81 -23.05 -2.98 2.45
CA SER A 81 -24.35 -3.65 2.54
C SER A 81 -25.50 -2.65 2.64
N ASN A 82 -26.51 -2.79 1.78
CA ASN A 82 -27.64 -1.87 1.72
C ASN A 82 -28.98 -2.57 1.95
N ALA A 83 -29.72 -2.07 2.94
CA ALA A 83 -31.13 -2.37 3.18
C ALA A 83 -31.97 -1.08 3.26
N GLY A 84 -31.39 0.07 2.89
CA GLY A 84 -32.07 1.38 2.81
C GLY A 84 -32.02 1.97 1.40
N VAL A 85 -31.96 3.30 1.31
CA VAL A 85 -31.93 4.03 0.03
C VAL A 85 -30.52 4.56 -0.26
N ILE A 86 -30.01 4.30 -1.46
CA ILE A 86 -28.85 4.98 -2.04
C ILE A 86 -29.29 5.71 -3.29
N ALA A 87 -29.06 7.02 -3.35
CA ALA A 87 -29.49 7.86 -4.46
C ALA A 87 -28.38 8.81 -4.93
N ASP A 88 -28.37 9.16 -6.21
CA ASP A 88 -27.61 10.30 -6.76
C ASP A 88 -26.11 10.32 -6.37
N SER A 89 -25.49 9.15 -6.23
CA SER A 89 -24.13 9.00 -5.67
C SER A 89 -23.19 8.40 -6.72
N THR A 90 -21.90 8.74 -6.64
CA THR A 90 -20.90 8.32 -7.63
C THR A 90 -19.67 7.70 -7.00
N ALA A 91 -19.30 6.50 -7.43
CA ALA A 91 -18.09 5.82 -6.98
C ALA A 91 -17.00 5.90 -8.05
N TYR A 92 -15.82 6.44 -7.69
CA TYR A 92 -14.61 6.50 -8.52
C TYR A 92 -13.46 5.63 -7.95
N CYS A 93 -13.72 4.86 -6.90
CA CYS A 93 -12.70 4.08 -6.21
C CYS A 93 -12.21 2.86 -7.00
N CYS A 94 -11.04 2.36 -6.64
CA CYS A 94 -10.55 1.06 -7.07
C CYS A 94 -10.99 -0.02 -6.06
N LEU A 95 -11.55 -1.12 -6.59
CA LEU A 95 -12.08 -2.25 -5.82
C LEU A 95 -11.38 -3.56 -6.20
N PRO A 96 -11.38 -4.59 -5.33
CA PRO A 96 -10.67 -5.81 -5.61
C PRO A 96 -11.28 -6.62 -6.75
N ASP A 97 -10.39 -7.27 -7.48
CA ASP A 97 -10.66 -8.34 -8.42
C ASP A 97 -10.41 -9.68 -7.71
N ARG A 98 -11.46 -10.24 -7.11
CA ARG A 98 -11.48 -11.54 -6.43
C ARG A 98 -12.87 -12.17 -6.51
N SER A 99 -12.93 -13.50 -6.37
CA SER A 99 -14.14 -14.30 -6.62
C SER A 99 -14.89 -14.80 -5.38
N ASP A 100 -14.33 -14.58 -4.19
CA ASP A 100 -14.83 -15.11 -2.91
C ASP A 100 -15.40 -14.03 -1.99
N SER A 101 -15.74 -12.87 -2.55
CA SER A 101 -16.37 -11.73 -1.86
C SER A 101 -17.44 -11.10 -2.76
N ASN A 102 -18.46 -10.50 -2.16
CA ASN A 102 -19.48 -9.74 -2.87
C ASN A 102 -18.96 -8.32 -3.12
N ILE A 103 -18.63 -8.01 -4.38
CA ILE A 103 -17.99 -6.74 -4.73
C ILE A 103 -18.76 -6.06 -5.85
N GLY A 104 -19.32 -4.88 -5.57
CA GLY A 104 -19.99 -4.06 -6.57
C GLY A 104 -19.55 -2.59 -6.51
N GLY A 105 -19.61 -1.92 -7.66
CA GLY A 105 -19.09 -0.54 -7.76
C GLY A 105 -19.82 0.47 -6.87
N ILE A 106 -21.13 0.29 -6.67
CA ILE A 106 -21.92 1.10 -5.71
C ILE A 106 -22.08 0.37 -4.38
N VAL A 107 -22.60 -0.86 -4.43
CA VAL A 107 -22.87 -1.69 -3.26
C VAL A 107 -22.32 -3.10 -3.42
N GLY A 108 -21.84 -3.71 -2.33
CA GLY A 108 -21.45 -5.13 -2.30
C GLY A 108 -22.68 -6.05 -2.28
N SER A 109 -23.58 -5.86 -1.31
CA SER A 109 -24.84 -6.61 -1.16
C SER A 109 -26.03 -5.65 -1.06
N ASN A 110 -27.07 -5.84 -1.90
CA ASN A 110 -28.34 -5.11 -1.80
C ASN A 110 -29.46 -6.04 -1.37
N HIS A 111 -30.11 -5.73 -0.24
CA HIS A 111 -31.17 -6.52 0.35
C HIS A 111 -32.54 -5.89 0.08
N GLU A 112 -33.10 -6.20 -1.09
CA GLU A 112 -34.42 -5.69 -1.50
C GLU A 112 -35.54 -6.15 -0.55
N GLU A 113 -35.39 -7.33 0.04
CA GLU A 113 -36.31 -7.89 1.04
C GLU A 113 -36.46 -7.01 2.28
N PHE A 114 -35.49 -6.13 2.55
CA PHE A 114 -35.51 -5.17 3.65
C PHE A 114 -35.71 -3.72 3.19
N GLY A 115 -35.95 -3.47 1.90
CA GLY A 115 -36.16 -2.14 1.33
C GLY A 115 -34.92 -1.52 0.66
N GLY A 116 -33.88 -2.32 0.40
CA GLY A 116 -32.68 -1.90 -0.31
C GLY A 116 -32.96 -1.37 -1.72
N THR A 117 -32.74 -0.09 -1.97
CA THR A 117 -32.93 0.56 -3.28
C THR A 117 -31.71 1.38 -3.68
N ILE A 118 -31.41 1.38 -4.99
CA ILE A 118 -30.31 2.15 -5.59
C ILE A 118 -30.86 2.89 -6.79
N THR A 119 -30.74 4.21 -6.81
CA THR A 119 -31.31 5.06 -7.87
C THR A 119 -30.32 6.14 -8.29
N ASN A 120 -30.26 6.47 -9.58
CA ASN A 120 -29.41 7.54 -10.13
C ASN A 120 -27.94 7.51 -9.69
N CYS A 121 -27.39 6.32 -9.40
CA CYS A 121 -26.00 6.18 -9.01
C CYS A 121 -25.12 5.89 -10.22
N THR A 122 -23.87 6.37 -10.19
CA THR A 122 -22.89 6.18 -11.26
C THR A 122 -21.70 5.39 -10.75
N ASP A 123 -21.41 4.27 -11.41
CA ASP A 123 -20.24 3.46 -11.15
C ASP A 123 -19.13 3.81 -12.16
N ASN A 124 -18.06 4.45 -11.66
CA ASN A 124 -16.82 4.73 -12.38
C ASN A 124 -15.64 4.02 -11.69
N THR A 125 -15.89 2.89 -11.03
CA THR A 125 -14.86 2.15 -10.31
C THR A 125 -13.90 1.44 -11.25
N SER A 126 -12.66 1.26 -10.80
CA SER A 126 -11.67 0.39 -11.44
C SER A 126 -11.48 -0.89 -10.64
N ARG A 127 -10.95 -1.94 -11.27
CA ARG A 127 -10.59 -3.19 -10.57
C ARG A 127 -9.10 -3.42 -10.57
N ALA A 128 -8.57 -3.90 -9.46
CA ALA A 128 -7.18 -4.32 -9.34
C ALA A 128 -7.09 -5.59 -8.50
N SER A 129 -6.04 -6.40 -8.68
CA SER A 129 -5.89 -7.62 -7.87
C SER A 129 -5.88 -7.27 -6.38
N ALA A 130 -6.37 -8.18 -5.54
CA ALA A 130 -6.34 -7.98 -4.08
C ALA A 130 -4.92 -7.67 -3.57
N GLU A 131 -3.88 -8.22 -4.23
CA GLU A 131 -2.48 -7.91 -3.95
C GLU A 131 -2.08 -6.47 -4.30
N THR A 132 -2.67 -5.87 -5.33
CA THR A 132 -2.45 -4.46 -5.72
C THR A 132 -3.15 -3.49 -4.76
N LEU A 133 -4.28 -3.88 -4.17
CA LEU A 133 -5.06 -3.02 -3.26
C LEU A 133 -4.61 -3.14 -1.80
N TYR A 134 -4.15 -4.32 -1.39
CA TYR A 134 -3.48 -4.52 -0.10
C TYR A 134 -2.12 -3.80 -0.02
N PHE A 135 -1.64 -3.27 -1.16
CA PHE A 135 -0.43 -2.49 -1.28
C PHE A 135 -0.51 -1.09 -0.64
N VAL A 136 -1.58 -0.77 0.10
CA VAL A 136 -1.73 0.52 0.78
C VAL A 136 -2.09 0.35 2.26
N MET A 137 -1.34 -0.48 2.98
CA MET A 137 -1.37 -0.51 4.44
C MET A 137 0.04 -0.26 4.99
N ASN A 138 0.15 0.65 5.96
CA ASN A 138 1.32 1.24 6.63
C ASN A 138 2.46 1.80 5.77
N GLU A 139 2.62 3.13 5.83
CA GLU A 139 3.41 3.96 4.94
C GLU A 139 4.94 3.83 5.05
N GLU A 140 5.51 3.06 5.99
CA GLU A 140 6.96 3.18 6.25
C GLU A 140 7.70 1.84 6.49
N GLU A 141 7.01 0.71 6.58
CA GLU A 141 7.63 -0.56 7.02
C GLU A 141 8.51 -1.23 5.94
N GLY A 142 9.69 -1.71 6.35
CA GLY A 142 10.70 -2.31 5.46
C GLY A 142 10.23 -3.52 4.66
N LYS A 143 9.25 -4.30 5.17
CA LYS A 143 8.66 -5.44 4.46
C LYS A 143 8.05 -5.06 3.10
N PHE A 144 7.54 -3.84 2.96
CA PHE A 144 6.89 -3.42 1.72
C PHE A 144 7.89 -3.03 0.65
N TYR A 145 8.97 -2.39 1.06
CA TYR A 145 10.01 -1.96 0.13
C TYR A 145 10.67 -3.17 -0.56
N ILE A 146 11.03 -4.20 0.20
CA ILE A 146 11.69 -5.39 -0.36
C ILE A 146 10.78 -6.11 -1.37
N VAL A 147 9.47 -6.18 -1.10
CA VAL A 147 8.50 -6.76 -2.04
C VAL A 147 8.35 -5.91 -3.30
N MET A 148 8.23 -4.57 -3.18
CA MET A 148 8.19 -3.68 -4.36
C MET A 148 9.43 -3.83 -5.22
N LEU A 149 10.59 -3.74 -4.58
CA LEU A 149 11.89 -3.76 -5.26
C LEU A 149 12.07 -5.07 -6.02
N MET A 150 11.83 -6.21 -5.35
CA MET A 150 12.00 -7.51 -5.97
C MET A 150 11.03 -7.72 -7.14
N ARG A 151 9.76 -7.33 -6.99
CA ARG A 151 8.78 -7.38 -8.09
C ARG A 151 9.18 -6.48 -9.26
N ALA A 152 9.62 -5.25 -8.98
CA ALA A 152 10.05 -4.28 -9.98
C ALA A 152 11.20 -4.81 -10.85
N TYR A 153 12.10 -5.60 -10.26
CA TYR A 153 13.27 -6.16 -10.92
C TYR A 153 13.12 -7.65 -11.30
N GLY A 154 11.90 -8.20 -11.24
CA GLY A 154 11.62 -9.58 -11.65
C GLY A 154 12.31 -10.65 -10.80
N ILE A 155 12.63 -10.34 -9.54
CA ILE A 155 13.23 -11.28 -8.59
C ILE A 155 12.10 -12.03 -7.88
N GLU A 156 12.00 -13.33 -8.16
CA GLU A 156 10.96 -14.18 -7.58
C GLU A 156 11.23 -14.52 -6.11
N PRO A 157 10.17 -14.65 -5.29
CA PRO A 157 10.31 -15.15 -3.91
C PRO A 157 10.64 -16.64 -3.90
N ASP A 158 11.27 -17.11 -2.82
CA ASP A 158 11.41 -18.55 -2.58
C ASP A 158 10.04 -19.15 -2.25
N VAL A 159 9.68 -20.24 -2.93
CA VAL A 159 8.47 -21.02 -2.67
C VAL A 159 8.71 -21.96 -1.49
N ASP A 160 7.83 -21.93 -0.49
CA ASP A 160 7.92 -22.72 0.74
C ASP A 160 9.31 -22.67 1.41
N PRO A 161 9.80 -21.46 1.77
CA PRO A 161 11.16 -21.31 2.31
C PRO A 161 11.31 -22.03 3.65
N ASP A 162 12.42 -22.77 3.83
CA ASP A 162 12.76 -23.34 5.14
C ASP A 162 13.00 -22.19 6.14
N PRO A 163 12.25 -22.12 7.25
CA PRO A 163 12.45 -21.08 8.25
C PRO A 163 13.89 -21.00 8.80
N LYS A 164 14.65 -22.10 8.74
CA LYS A 164 16.06 -22.17 9.19
C LYS A 164 17.01 -21.37 8.29
N ASP A 165 16.69 -21.30 7.00
CA ASP A 165 17.50 -20.56 6.04
C ASP A 165 17.10 -19.07 5.97
N ASN A 166 15.95 -18.72 6.56
CA ASN A 166 15.40 -17.36 6.57
C ASN A 166 15.87 -16.52 7.79
N PHE A 167 15.45 -15.25 7.84
CA PHE A 167 15.56 -14.43 9.05
C PHE A 167 14.66 -14.97 10.15
N ALA A 168 15.10 -14.87 11.40
CA ALA A 168 14.38 -15.39 12.57
C ALA A 168 13.02 -14.72 12.77
N ASP A 169 12.84 -13.49 12.28
CA ASP A 169 11.61 -12.71 12.34
C ASP A 169 10.92 -12.56 10.98
N ALA A 170 11.21 -13.45 10.02
CA ALA A 170 10.57 -13.42 8.71
C ALA A 170 9.06 -13.71 8.76
N GLY A 171 8.56 -14.28 9.86
CA GLY A 171 7.15 -14.60 10.07
C GLY A 171 6.61 -15.61 9.06
N ASN A 172 5.28 -15.69 8.95
CA ASN A 172 4.57 -16.47 7.93
C ASN A 172 3.54 -15.58 7.24
N ALA A 173 3.96 -14.84 6.23
CA ALA A 173 3.17 -13.84 5.53
C ALA A 173 3.61 -13.73 4.06
N TYR A 174 2.89 -12.90 3.29
CA TYR A 174 3.15 -12.71 1.86
C TYR A 174 4.59 -12.26 1.52
N TYR A 175 5.31 -11.64 2.47
CA TYR A 175 6.71 -11.19 2.29
C TYR A 175 7.75 -12.24 2.70
N THR A 176 7.36 -13.34 3.36
CA THR A 176 8.29 -14.33 3.93
C THR A 176 9.19 -14.97 2.86
N GLY A 177 8.63 -15.33 1.70
CA GLY A 177 9.40 -15.86 0.56
C GLY A 177 10.35 -14.84 -0.06
N TYR A 178 9.97 -13.56 -0.04
CA TYR A 178 10.85 -12.48 -0.49
C TYR A 178 12.01 -12.25 0.47
N LEU A 179 11.79 -12.36 1.78
CA LEU A 179 12.87 -12.25 2.77
C LEU A 179 13.87 -13.40 2.65
N ALA A 180 13.40 -14.63 2.41
CA ALA A 180 14.27 -15.78 2.16
C ALA A 180 15.15 -15.54 0.92
N ALA A 181 14.53 -15.18 -0.21
CA ALA A 181 15.25 -14.88 -1.44
C ALA A 181 16.22 -13.71 -1.27
N ALA A 182 15.81 -12.62 -0.59
CA ALA A 182 16.66 -11.47 -0.34
C ALA A 182 17.90 -11.83 0.50
N LYS A 183 17.75 -12.70 1.49
CA LYS A 183 18.87 -13.22 2.28
C LYS A 183 19.78 -14.12 1.44
N ARG A 184 19.19 -15.07 0.72
CA ARG A 184 19.90 -16.04 -0.13
C ARG A 184 20.71 -15.37 -1.24
N LEU A 185 20.17 -14.31 -1.85
CA LEU A 185 20.79 -13.55 -2.93
C LEU A 185 21.74 -12.46 -2.42
N GLY A 186 21.85 -12.25 -1.11
CA GLY A 186 22.67 -11.18 -0.54
C GLY A 186 22.12 -9.77 -0.81
N ILE A 187 20.83 -9.65 -1.10
CA ILE A 187 20.14 -8.36 -1.26
C ILE A 187 20.02 -7.68 0.10
N SER A 188 19.67 -8.45 1.14
CA SER A 188 19.60 -7.97 2.52
C SER A 188 20.46 -8.83 3.45
N ASN A 189 21.26 -8.17 4.29
CA ASN A 189 21.98 -8.81 5.39
C ASN A 189 21.21 -8.74 6.72
N GLY A 190 20.02 -8.13 6.71
CA GLY A 190 19.23 -7.87 7.91
C GLY A 190 19.80 -6.78 8.80
N THR A 191 19.20 -6.61 9.98
CA THR A 191 19.53 -5.60 10.99
C THR A 191 20.48 -6.13 12.08
N GLY A 192 20.95 -7.38 11.94
CA GLY A 192 21.81 -8.08 12.90
C GLY A 192 21.07 -9.20 13.64
N ASN A 193 21.80 -10.09 14.32
CA ASN A 193 21.23 -11.22 15.09
C ASN A 193 20.26 -12.12 14.29
N ASN A 194 20.50 -12.28 12.97
CA ASN A 194 19.60 -12.97 12.04
C ASN A 194 18.19 -12.36 11.95
N MET A 195 18.04 -11.06 12.18
CA MET A 195 16.77 -10.32 12.09
C MET A 195 16.72 -9.49 10.80
N TYR A 196 15.53 -9.32 10.24
CA TYR A 196 15.25 -8.35 9.18
C TYR A 196 14.52 -7.11 9.71
N SER A 197 13.70 -7.27 10.74
CA SER A 197 12.80 -6.26 11.30
C SER A 197 11.73 -5.77 10.31
N PRO A 198 10.86 -6.67 9.79
CA PRO A 198 9.94 -6.36 8.69
C PRO A 198 8.95 -5.24 8.99
N LEU A 199 8.59 -5.04 10.26
CA LEU A 199 7.66 -4.01 10.72
C LEU A 199 8.33 -2.67 11.04
N LYS A 200 9.67 -2.60 10.97
CA LYS A 200 10.41 -1.38 11.27
C LYS A 200 10.42 -0.45 10.06
N GLU A 201 10.35 0.84 10.31
CA GLU A 201 10.57 1.86 9.29
C GLU A 201 11.93 1.71 8.62
N ILE A 202 11.97 1.94 7.30
CA ILE A 202 13.21 1.88 6.52
C ILE A 202 13.82 3.27 6.34
N THR A 203 15.12 3.39 6.61
CA THR A 203 15.87 4.61 6.36
C THR A 203 16.28 4.72 4.89
N ARG A 204 16.53 5.95 4.42
CA ARG A 204 16.98 6.21 3.04
C ARG A 204 18.23 5.41 2.67
N GLN A 205 19.21 5.32 3.56
CA GLN A 205 20.42 4.53 3.29
C GLN A 205 20.16 3.02 3.23
N GLU A 206 19.24 2.48 4.04
CA GLU A 206 18.81 1.07 3.96
C GLU A 206 18.10 0.82 2.61
N MET A 207 17.17 1.70 2.24
CA MET A 207 16.43 1.64 0.98
C MET A 207 17.36 1.60 -0.25
N PHE A 208 18.33 2.52 -0.31
CA PHE A 208 19.27 2.60 -1.43
C PHE A 208 20.30 1.47 -1.43
N THR A 209 20.65 0.93 -0.27
CA THR A 209 21.53 -0.25 -0.18
C THR A 209 20.83 -1.49 -0.73
N LEU A 210 19.57 -1.71 -0.37
CA LEU A 210 18.76 -2.80 -0.93
C LEU A 210 18.61 -2.67 -2.45
N LEU A 211 18.34 -1.45 -2.96
CA LEU A 211 18.29 -1.18 -4.40
C LEU A 211 19.63 -1.52 -5.07
N TYR A 212 20.74 -1.01 -4.54
CA TYR A 212 22.08 -1.28 -5.08
C TYR A 212 22.35 -2.79 -5.16
N ASN A 213 22.05 -3.54 -4.10
CA ASN A 213 22.26 -4.98 -4.10
C ASN A 213 21.35 -5.71 -5.08
N ALA A 214 20.09 -5.30 -5.23
CA ALA A 214 19.18 -5.86 -6.23
C ALA A 214 19.68 -5.60 -7.67
N LEU A 215 20.12 -4.37 -7.96
CA LEU A 215 20.74 -4.02 -9.24
C LEU A 215 22.02 -4.82 -9.50
N LYS A 216 22.82 -5.07 -8.46
CA LYS A 216 24.02 -5.90 -8.53
C LYS A 216 23.70 -7.35 -8.87
N VAL A 217 22.72 -7.95 -8.20
CA VAL A 217 22.28 -9.33 -8.43
C VAL A 217 21.68 -9.50 -9.83
N THR A 218 20.97 -8.50 -10.33
CA THR A 218 20.35 -8.52 -11.66
C THR A 218 21.29 -8.09 -12.79
N GLY A 219 22.51 -7.66 -12.48
CA GLY A 219 23.48 -7.18 -13.48
C GLY A 219 23.11 -5.82 -14.10
N GLN A 220 22.31 -5.02 -13.40
CA GLN A 220 21.76 -3.75 -13.85
C GLN A 220 22.35 -2.54 -13.10
N LEU A 221 23.54 -2.68 -12.49
CA LEU A 221 24.19 -1.54 -11.86
C LEU A 221 24.37 -0.39 -12.86
N PRO A 222 24.03 0.84 -12.47
CA PRO A 222 24.18 1.99 -13.36
C PRO A 222 25.63 2.19 -13.76
N ALA A 223 25.83 2.55 -15.01
CA ALA A 223 27.11 3.01 -15.53
C ALA A 223 27.01 4.50 -15.89
N GLY A 224 28.12 5.22 -15.72
CA GLY A 224 28.22 6.65 -16.06
C GLY A 224 28.73 7.50 -14.92
N ASP A 225 28.88 8.79 -15.21
CA ASP A 225 29.27 9.82 -14.25
C ASP A 225 28.41 11.05 -14.51
N SER A 226 27.56 11.40 -13.53
CA SER A 226 26.72 12.59 -13.58
C SER A 226 27.47 13.85 -13.15
N GLY A 227 28.75 13.73 -12.77
CA GLY A 227 29.59 14.79 -12.23
C GLY A 227 29.32 15.11 -10.76
N ASN A 228 28.32 14.47 -10.14
CA ASN A 228 28.00 14.64 -8.73
C ASN A 228 28.94 13.81 -7.87
N LYS A 229 29.35 14.34 -6.72
CA LYS A 229 30.17 13.61 -5.76
C LYS A 229 29.44 13.48 -4.44
N LEU A 230 29.70 12.40 -3.73
CA LEU A 230 29.16 12.22 -2.38
C LEU A 230 29.62 13.35 -1.43
N SER A 231 30.81 13.90 -1.66
CA SER A 231 31.35 15.04 -0.92
C SER A 231 30.58 16.35 -1.09
N ASP A 232 29.69 16.44 -2.08
CA ASP A 232 28.89 17.64 -2.33
C ASP A 232 27.73 17.77 -1.32
N PHE A 233 27.47 16.72 -0.53
CA PHE A 233 26.40 16.68 0.46
C PHE A 233 26.94 16.88 1.87
N SER A 234 26.33 17.82 2.59
CA SER A 234 26.76 18.25 3.93
C SER A 234 26.58 17.19 5.03
N ASP A 235 25.84 16.12 4.75
CA ASP A 235 25.54 15.02 5.68
C ASP A 235 26.09 13.67 5.19
N ALA A 236 27.04 13.69 4.25
CA ALA A 236 27.69 12.49 3.73
C ALA A 236 28.46 11.71 4.82
N ASP A 237 28.91 12.40 5.87
CA ASP A 237 29.56 11.80 7.05
C ASP A 237 28.60 10.97 7.92
N LYS A 238 27.29 11.17 7.78
CA LYS A 238 26.25 10.38 8.48
C LYS A 238 25.93 9.06 7.79
N ILE A 239 26.48 8.81 6.61
CA ILE A 239 26.28 7.57 5.88
C ILE A 239 27.03 6.46 6.63
N ALA A 240 26.32 5.40 6.99
CA ALA A 240 26.95 4.26 7.62
C ALA A 240 27.94 3.59 6.65
N SER A 241 29.04 3.04 7.18
CA SER A 241 30.11 2.45 6.36
C SER A 241 29.61 1.36 5.40
N TRP A 242 28.62 0.57 5.82
CA TRP A 242 28.00 -0.48 5.01
C TRP A 242 27.11 0.06 3.87
N ALA A 243 26.60 1.29 3.97
CA ALA A 243 25.79 1.93 2.95
C ALA A 243 26.62 2.79 1.98
N TYR A 244 27.88 3.05 2.33
CA TYR A 244 28.71 4.04 1.64
C TYR A 244 28.89 3.75 0.15
N GLU A 245 29.22 2.50 -0.20
CA GLU A 245 29.43 2.10 -1.60
C GLU A 245 28.15 2.27 -2.43
N ALA A 246 27.02 1.81 -1.90
CA ALA A 246 25.71 1.93 -2.54
C ALA A 246 25.33 3.40 -2.77
N MET A 247 25.40 4.21 -1.71
CA MET A 247 25.09 5.63 -1.76
C MET A 247 26.00 6.38 -2.74
N LYS A 248 27.31 6.09 -2.71
CA LYS A 248 28.30 6.70 -3.60
C LYS A 248 27.96 6.43 -5.06
N LEU A 249 27.80 5.16 -5.45
CA LEU A 249 27.53 4.82 -6.84
C LEU A 249 26.24 5.47 -7.33
N LEU A 250 25.18 5.42 -6.52
CA LEU A 250 23.88 5.96 -6.92
C LEU A 250 23.89 7.49 -7.05
N VAL A 251 24.71 8.20 -6.25
CA VAL A 251 24.92 9.65 -6.39
C VAL A 251 25.72 9.95 -7.65
N GLU A 252 26.87 9.29 -7.82
CA GLU A 252 27.82 9.54 -8.91
C GLU A 252 27.20 9.22 -10.28
N THR A 253 26.25 8.28 -10.33
CA THR A 253 25.50 7.95 -11.56
C THR A 253 24.22 8.80 -11.74
N GLY A 254 23.96 9.72 -10.81
CA GLY A 254 22.77 10.57 -10.83
C GLY A 254 21.45 9.82 -10.68
N MET A 255 21.48 8.56 -10.20
CA MET A 255 20.28 7.80 -9.85
C MET A 255 19.59 8.37 -8.62
N ILE A 256 20.36 8.91 -7.66
CA ILE A 256 19.82 9.62 -6.51
C ILE A 256 20.29 11.05 -6.49
N SER A 257 19.42 11.94 -6.04
CA SER A 257 19.71 13.35 -5.85
C SER A 257 19.25 13.73 -4.45
N GLY A 258 20.08 14.52 -3.76
CA GLY A 258 19.71 15.08 -2.48
C GLY A 258 18.75 16.28 -2.63
N SER A 259 18.28 16.79 -1.49
CA SER A 259 17.47 18.00 -1.40
C SER A 259 18.15 18.99 -0.47
N GLY A 260 18.26 20.25 -0.89
CA GLY A 260 18.90 21.31 -0.09
C GLY A 260 20.35 21.01 0.31
N GLY A 261 21.11 20.30 -0.53
CA GLY A 261 22.50 19.91 -0.25
C GLY A 261 22.66 18.77 0.77
N LYS A 262 21.61 17.96 0.96
CA LYS A 262 21.59 16.82 1.90
C LYS A 262 21.02 15.55 1.28
N LEU A 263 21.50 14.40 1.69
CA LEU A 263 20.99 13.07 1.32
C LEU A 263 20.01 12.49 2.34
N ALA A 264 20.09 12.96 3.59
CA ALA A 264 19.34 12.51 4.75
C ALA A 264 19.41 10.99 4.97
N PRO A 265 20.62 10.38 5.06
CA PRO A 265 20.79 8.93 5.02
C PRO A 265 20.03 8.17 6.12
N THR A 266 19.90 8.78 7.30
CA THR A 266 19.23 8.18 8.47
C THR A 266 17.75 8.56 8.59
N ALA A 267 17.24 9.41 7.71
CA ALA A 267 15.81 9.73 7.71
C ALA A 267 15.03 8.53 7.19
N THR A 268 13.86 8.28 7.77
CA THR A 268 12.90 7.31 7.23
C THR A 268 12.27 7.86 5.96
N THR A 269 11.65 6.98 5.19
CA THR A 269 11.00 7.35 3.93
C THR A 269 9.65 6.70 3.83
N THR A 270 8.71 7.41 3.20
CA THR A 270 7.35 6.92 3.00
C THR A 270 7.29 6.00 1.78
N ARG A 271 6.31 5.11 1.71
CA ARG A 271 6.04 4.27 0.52
C ARG A 271 5.86 5.07 -0.75
N ALA A 272 5.22 6.23 -0.66
CA ALA A 272 5.03 7.11 -1.81
C ALA A 272 6.38 7.58 -2.34
N GLU A 273 7.29 7.98 -1.45
CA GLU A 273 8.65 8.34 -1.82
C GLU A 273 9.42 7.12 -2.36
N MET A 274 9.31 5.95 -1.72
CA MET A 274 9.93 4.70 -2.18
C MET A 274 9.46 4.32 -3.59
N ALA A 275 8.15 4.35 -3.83
CA ALA A 275 7.55 4.02 -5.11
C ALA A 275 7.91 5.07 -6.17
N GLN A 276 7.94 6.35 -5.81
CA GLN A 276 8.37 7.41 -6.71
C GLN A 276 9.84 7.25 -7.11
N VAL A 277 10.71 6.87 -6.17
CA VAL A 277 12.11 6.53 -6.45
C VAL A 277 12.19 5.36 -7.42
N LEU A 278 11.53 4.23 -7.14
CA LEU A 278 11.54 3.07 -8.04
C LEU A 278 10.96 3.40 -9.43
N TYR A 279 9.85 4.13 -9.49
CA TYR A 279 9.23 4.57 -10.75
C TYR A 279 10.18 5.45 -11.58
N ASN A 280 10.85 6.40 -10.93
CA ASN A 280 11.82 7.27 -11.61
C ASN A 280 13.03 6.50 -12.13
N LEU A 281 13.41 5.40 -11.46
CA LEU A 281 14.55 4.57 -11.85
C LEU A 281 14.19 3.59 -12.96
N LEU A 282 12.97 3.05 -12.98
CA LEU A 282 12.48 2.13 -14.01
C LEU A 282 12.17 2.81 -15.35
N ASN A 283 11.83 4.11 -15.33
CA ASN A 283 11.47 4.88 -16.52
C ASN A 283 12.62 5.72 -17.10
N ARG A 284 13.86 5.39 -16.74
CA ARG A 284 15.06 5.95 -17.37
C ARG A 284 15.57 5.02 -18.46
#